data_AF-A0A916J0I5-F1
#
_entry.id   AF-A0A916J0I5-F1
#
_cell.length_a   1.000
_cell.length_b   1.000
_cell.length_c   1.000
_cell.angle_alpha   90.00
_cell.angle_beta   90.00
_cell.angle_gamma   90.00
#
_symmetry.space_group_name_H-M   'P 1'
#
loop_
_entity.id
_entity.type
_entity.pdbx_description
1 polymer ?
#
loop_
_entity_poly.entity_id
_entity_poly.type
_entity_poly.pdbx_seq_one_letter_code
_entity_poly.pdbx_strand_id
1 'polypeptide(L)'
;MVGQGVNALASSIVLVCRKREADTPTVSRREFIRELKEELKEAVDAMIGGAEGVSPVAPVDLAQAVIGPGMAIFSKYGAVLEADGSPMTVHTALTIINGMLTEGGDEFDANTQFCLVWFNEQGWTAGDFGMADVLARAKGTSVNGLKDSGVVEAASGIVRLLKPGEYPSDWTAEQDNNTPVWEALHQMIRALREKGESAAGDLLAGMPQRAEPVRNLAYRLYTLCERKGWAEEARGYNELITSWTGIEAASHEKGHYGSQAILNI
;
A
#
# COMPACT_ATOMS: atom_id res chain seq x y z
N MET A 1 18.91 36.42 21.90
CA MET A 1 19.59 35.20 22.39
C MET A 1 18.54 34.40 23.16
N VAL A 2 17.92 33.41 22.52
CA VAL A 2 16.93 32.53 23.15
C VAL A 2 17.61 31.18 23.37
N GLY A 3 17.75 30.80 24.64
CA GLY A 3 17.87 29.41 25.08
C GLY A 3 19.26 28.78 25.15
N GLN A 4 20.05 29.08 26.18
CA GLN A 4 20.87 28.04 26.81
C GLN A 4 19.94 27.22 27.73
N GLY A 5 19.85 25.90 27.53
CA GLY A 5 19.11 25.00 28.42
C GLY A 5 17.69 24.62 27.99
N VAL A 6 17.26 24.94 26.76
CA VAL A 6 15.99 24.45 26.20
C VAL A 6 16.31 23.43 25.11
N ASN A 7 15.66 22.27 25.13
CA ASN A 7 15.62 21.33 24.00
C ASN A 7 14.85 21.98 22.83
N ALA A 8 15.40 23.04 22.25
CA ALA A 8 14.89 23.64 21.03
C ALA A 8 15.39 22.77 19.89
N LEU A 9 14.51 21.91 19.36
CA LEU A 9 14.77 21.23 18.10
C LEU A 9 15.06 22.32 17.05
N ALA A 10 16.30 22.40 16.59
CA ALA A 10 16.66 23.32 15.52
C ALA A 10 15.91 22.87 14.26
N SER A 11 14.88 23.61 13.86
CA SER A 11 14.17 23.38 12.59
C SER A 11 14.63 24.40 11.57
N SER A 12 14.95 23.90 10.37
CA SER A 12 15.26 24.72 9.19
C SER A 12 14.15 24.49 8.17
N ILE A 13 13.44 25.55 7.79
CA ILE A 13 12.38 25.49 6.78
C ILE A 13 12.92 26.17 5.51
N VAL A 14 13.01 25.43 4.42
CA VAL A 14 13.37 25.97 3.10
C VAL A 14 12.10 26.06 2.26
N LEU A 15 11.73 27.29 1.86
CA LEU A 15 10.60 27.55 0.98
C LEU A 15 11.10 27.74 -0.45
N VAL A 16 10.75 26.82 -1.35
CA VAL A 16 11.02 26.94 -2.79
C VAL A 16 9.74 27.33 -3.48
N CYS A 17 9.64 28.60 -3.91
CA CYS A 17 8.48 29.12 -4.61
C CYS A 17 8.77 29.27 -6.10
N ARG A 18 7.99 28.63 -6.97
CA ARG A 18 8.00 28.88 -8.41
C ARG A 18 6.91 29.89 -8.76
N LYS A 19 7.28 31.01 -9.39
CA LYS A 19 6.30 31.97 -9.89
C LYS A 19 5.49 31.32 -11.02
N ARG A 20 4.16 31.38 -10.92
CA ARG A 20 3.24 30.92 -11.96
C ARG A 20 3.26 31.89 -13.15
N GLU A 21 3.34 31.35 -14.37
CA GLU A 21 3.24 32.15 -15.60
C GLU A 21 1.80 32.62 -15.81
N ALA A 22 1.59 33.82 -16.35
CA ALA A 22 0.25 34.39 -16.53
C ALA A 22 -0.62 33.55 -17.48
N ASP A 23 0.04 32.79 -18.35
CA ASP A 23 -0.51 32.08 -19.51
C ASP A 23 -0.79 30.60 -19.17
N THR A 24 -0.66 30.22 -17.90
CA THR A 24 -0.73 28.82 -17.46
C THR A 24 -2.12 28.25 -17.74
N PRO A 25 -2.25 27.09 -18.40
CA PRO A 25 -3.54 26.53 -18.78
C PRO A 25 -4.41 26.18 -17.55
N THR A 26 -5.72 26.16 -17.77
CA THR A 26 -6.68 25.58 -16.81
C THR A 26 -6.99 24.14 -17.22
N VAL A 27 -7.43 23.34 -16.25
CA VAL A 27 -7.71 21.91 -16.46
C VAL A 27 -9.01 21.54 -15.75
N SER A 28 -9.72 20.53 -16.25
CA SER A 28 -10.88 20.01 -15.52
C SER A 28 -10.47 19.17 -14.30
N ARG A 29 -11.31 19.10 -13.27
CA ARG A 29 -11.10 18.21 -12.12
C ARG A 29 -10.82 16.76 -12.52
N ARG A 30 -11.50 16.26 -13.56
CA ARG A 30 -11.32 14.88 -14.05
C ARG A 30 -9.93 14.66 -14.63
N GLU A 31 -9.46 15.60 -15.45
CA GLU A 31 -8.11 15.53 -16.04
C GLU A 31 -7.02 15.68 -14.98
N PHE A 32 -7.21 16.60 -14.02
CA PHE A 32 -6.33 16.72 -12.85
C PHE A 32 -6.24 15.40 -12.07
N ILE A 33 -7.37 14.77 -11.78
CA ILE A 33 -7.38 13.48 -11.05
C ILE A 33 -6.67 12.38 -11.85
N ARG A 34 -6.84 12.34 -13.17
CA ARG A 34 -6.16 11.35 -14.03
C ARG A 34 -4.65 11.54 -13.99
N GLU A 35 -4.17 12.76 -14.22
CA GLU A 35 -2.74 13.07 -14.19
C GLU A 35 -2.15 12.86 -12.79
N LEU A 36 -2.88 13.25 -11.75
CA LEU A 36 -2.49 12.98 -10.37
C LEU A 36 -2.30 11.49 -10.11
N LYS A 37 -3.17 10.62 -10.63
CA LYS A 37 -3.01 9.17 -10.48
C LYS A 37 -1.77 8.64 -11.19
N GLU A 38 -1.49 9.12 -12.40
CA GLU A 38 -0.35 8.68 -13.21
C GLU A 38 0.98 9.11 -12.60
N GLU A 39 1.14 10.41 -12.31
CA GLU A 39 2.41 10.96 -11.81
C GLU A 39 2.67 10.64 -10.34
N LEU A 40 1.62 10.61 -9.50
CA LEU A 40 1.81 10.32 -8.08
C LEU A 40 2.17 8.86 -7.84
N LYS A 41 1.72 7.94 -8.71
CA LYS A 41 2.10 6.54 -8.64
C LYS A 41 3.63 6.38 -8.69
N GLU A 42 4.26 6.94 -9.72
CA GLU A 42 5.72 6.88 -9.89
C GLU A 42 6.46 7.49 -8.69
N ALA A 43 5.96 8.61 -8.17
CA ALA A 43 6.52 9.24 -6.98
C ALA A 43 6.40 8.36 -5.72
N VAL A 44 5.26 7.69 -5.53
CA VAL A 44 5.02 6.79 -4.38
C VAL A 44 5.90 5.55 -4.47
N ASP A 45 6.00 4.93 -5.66
CA ASP A 45 6.84 3.76 -5.87
C ASP A 45 8.31 4.07 -5.55
N ALA A 46 8.81 5.24 -5.99
CA ALA A 46 10.14 5.71 -5.63
C ALA A 46 10.32 5.93 -4.11
N MET A 47 9.33 6.51 -3.43
CA MET A 47 9.36 6.73 -1.97
C MET A 47 9.33 5.43 -1.17
N ILE A 48 8.67 4.39 -1.67
CA ILE A 48 8.57 3.09 -0.99
C ILE A 48 9.85 2.27 -1.17
N GLY A 49 10.77 2.68 -2.02
CA GLY A 49 12.05 1.99 -2.26
C GLY A 49 12.13 1.26 -3.61
N GLY A 50 11.24 1.59 -4.56
CA GLY A 50 11.31 1.11 -5.94
C GLY A 50 12.40 1.79 -6.79
N ALA A 51 13.12 2.77 -6.26
CA ALA A 51 14.19 3.48 -6.94
C ALA A 51 15.57 3.22 -6.29
N GLU A 52 16.56 2.81 -7.10
CA GLU A 52 17.93 2.59 -6.63
C GLU A 52 18.54 3.85 -6.01
N GLY A 53 19.13 3.71 -4.82
CA GLY A 53 19.80 4.80 -4.12
C GLY A 53 18.89 5.74 -3.32
N VAL A 54 17.57 5.51 -3.31
CA VAL A 54 16.63 6.26 -2.47
C VAL A 54 16.28 5.43 -1.23
N SER A 55 16.54 5.98 -0.05
CA SER A 55 16.09 5.36 1.20
C SER A 55 14.57 5.40 1.27
N PRO A 56 13.91 4.26 1.55
CA PRO A 56 12.47 4.19 1.70
C PRO A 56 11.98 5.16 2.78
N VAL A 57 10.90 5.87 2.47
CA VAL A 57 10.20 6.75 3.41
C VAL A 57 9.46 5.87 4.42
N ALA A 58 9.48 6.26 5.70
CA ALA A 58 8.72 5.56 6.73
C ALA A 58 7.21 5.71 6.46
N PRO A 59 6.38 4.71 6.80
CA PRO A 59 4.94 4.74 6.50
C PRO A 59 4.21 5.96 7.07
N VAL A 60 4.57 6.38 8.29
CA VAL A 60 4.01 7.58 8.95
C VAL A 60 4.32 8.87 8.20
N ASP A 61 5.46 8.92 7.51
CA ASP A 61 5.94 10.09 6.77
C ASP A 61 5.46 10.10 5.31
N LEU A 62 5.06 8.94 4.76
CA LEU A 62 4.65 8.80 3.36
C LEU A 62 3.49 9.75 3.01
N ALA A 63 2.52 9.89 3.91
CA ALA A 63 1.39 10.81 3.74
C ALA A 63 1.83 12.27 3.60
N GLN A 64 2.89 12.68 4.27
CA GLN A 64 3.45 14.03 4.14
C GLN A 64 4.35 14.16 2.91
N ALA A 65 5.13 13.12 2.61
CA ALA A 65 6.04 13.10 1.47
C ALA A 65 5.27 13.24 0.13
N VAL A 66 4.10 12.62 0.01
CA VAL A 66 3.23 12.67 -1.19
C VAL A 66 2.63 14.05 -1.45
N ILE A 67 2.49 14.90 -0.43
CA ILE A 67 1.89 16.24 -0.60
C ILE A 67 2.70 17.07 -1.58
N GLY A 68 4.04 17.00 -1.52
CA GLY A 68 4.92 17.76 -2.41
C GLY A 68 4.65 17.46 -3.90
N PRO A 69 4.82 16.21 -4.36
CA PRO A 69 4.50 15.80 -5.73
C PRO A 69 3.05 16.11 -6.12
N GLY A 70 2.06 15.78 -5.28
CA GLY A 70 0.66 16.05 -5.58
C GLY A 70 0.36 17.54 -5.75
N MET A 71 0.96 18.39 -4.91
CA MET A 71 0.82 19.85 -5.01
C MET A 71 1.60 20.43 -6.19
N ALA A 72 2.69 19.80 -6.63
CA ALA A 72 3.38 20.20 -7.86
C ALA A 72 2.45 20.09 -9.08
N ILE A 73 1.68 19.00 -9.17
CA ILE A 73 0.69 18.77 -10.24
C ILE A 73 -0.46 19.77 -10.15
N PHE A 74 -1.02 19.99 -8.95
CA PHE A 74 -2.09 20.98 -8.77
C PHE A 74 -1.62 22.41 -9.12
N SER A 75 -0.42 22.78 -8.67
CA SER A 75 0.11 24.14 -8.82
C SER A 75 0.65 24.45 -10.22
N LYS A 76 0.94 23.42 -11.03
CA LYS A 76 1.25 23.49 -12.47
C LYS A 76 0.16 24.18 -13.28
N TYR A 77 -1.10 24.12 -12.86
CA TYR A 77 -2.24 24.72 -13.56
C TYR A 77 -2.60 26.11 -13.03
N GLY A 78 -3.14 26.95 -13.92
CA GLY A 78 -3.70 28.26 -13.58
C GLY A 78 -4.89 28.14 -12.63
N ALA A 79 -5.77 27.19 -12.93
CA ALA A 79 -6.86 26.73 -12.08
C ALA A 79 -7.26 25.29 -12.47
N VAL A 80 -7.68 24.51 -11.48
CA VAL A 80 -8.42 23.26 -11.69
C VAL A 80 -9.89 23.60 -11.55
N LEU A 81 -10.71 23.31 -12.55
CA LEU A 81 -12.13 23.68 -12.58
C LEU A 81 -13.01 22.53 -12.11
N GLU A 82 -13.93 22.85 -11.20
CA GLU A 82 -15.02 21.98 -10.75
C GLU A 82 -16.12 21.88 -11.82
N ALA A 83 -17.07 20.96 -11.64
CA ALA A 83 -18.16 20.73 -12.60
C ALA A 83 -19.07 21.96 -12.80
N ASP A 84 -19.15 22.84 -11.81
CA ASP A 84 -19.88 24.11 -11.86
C ASP A 84 -19.05 25.27 -12.46
N GLY A 85 -17.81 25.00 -12.89
CA GLY A 85 -16.89 25.99 -13.44
C GLY A 85 -16.13 26.80 -12.39
N SER A 86 -16.37 26.57 -11.09
CA SER A 86 -15.63 27.24 -10.02
C SER A 86 -14.19 26.68 -9.88
N PRO A 87 -13.22 27.49 -9.44
CA PRO A 87 -11.88 26.99 -9.13
C PRO A 87 -11.88 26.08 -7.90
N MET A 88 -11.30 24.89 -8.03
CA MET A 88 -11.02 23.98 -6.92
C MET A 88 -10.13 24.65 -5.88
N THR A 89 -10.48 24.48 -4.60
CA THR A 89 -9.69 25.02 -3.49
C THR A 89 -8.45 24.18 -3.21
N VAL A 90 -7.42 24.78 -2.60
CA VAL A 90 -6.23 24.06 -2.11
C VAL A 90 -6.63 22.96 -1.11
N HIS A 91 -7.62 23.23 -0.25
CA HIS A 91 -8.12 22.24 0.71
C HIS A 91 -8.71 21.00 0.02
N THR A 92 -9.49 21.22 -1.04
CA THR A 92 -10.04 20.14 -1.86
C THR A 92 -8.91 19.35 -2.54
N ALA A 93 -7.93 20.03 -3.12
CA ALA A 93 -6.78 19.39 -3.76
C ALA A 93 -6.00 18.51 -2.77
N LEU A 94 -5.68 19.03 -1.57
CA LEU A 94 -5.01 18.28 -0.51
C LEU A 94 -5.81 17.04 -0.07
N THR A 95 -7.14 17.16 0.01
CA THR A 95 -8.01 16.02 0.33
C THR A 95 -7.92 14.93 -0.74
N ILE A 96 -7.91 15.31 -2.01
CA ILE A 96 -7.76 14.37 -3.14
C ILE A 96 -6.37 13.72 -3.11
N ILE A 97 -5.30 14.51 -2.95
CA ILE A 97 -3.91 14.01 -2.89
C ILE A 97 -3.75 12.98 -1.76
N ASN A 98 -4.25 13.29 -0.56
CA ASN A 98 -4.19 12.37 0.57
C ASN A 98 -5.02 11.09 0.34
N GLY A 99 -6.10 11.18 -0.44
CA GLY A 99 -6.92 10.02 -0.81
C GLY A 99 -6.19 9.02 -1.72
N MET A 100 -5.31 9.51 -2.61
CA MET A 100 -4.63 8.68 -3.62
C MET A 100 -3.79 7.54 -3.05
N LEU A 101 -3.18 7.74 -1.86
CA LEU A 101 -2.42 6.69 -1.18
C LEU A 101 -3.27 5.46 -0.81
N THR A 102 -4.57 5.65 -0.67
CA THR A 102 -5.52 4.58 -0.31
C THR A 102 -6.44 4.19 -1.46
N GLU A 103 -6.62 5.07 -2.45
CA GLU A 103 -7.58 4.95 -3.55
C GLU A 103 -6.86 4.62 -4.88
N GLY A 104 -6.14 3.50 -4.91
CA GLY A 104 -5.50 2.98 -6.11
C GLY A 104 -5.15 1.51 -5.92
N GLY A 105 -5.83 0.61 -6.62
CA GLY A 105 -5.66 -0.84 -6.43
C GLY A 105 -5.89 -1.69 -7.67
N ASP A 106 -6.07 -1.07 -8.83
CA ASP A 106 -6.43 -1.78 -10.06
C ASP A 106 -5.30 -2.68 -10.57
N GLU A 107 -4.10 -2.56 -9.99
CA GLU A 107 -2.89 -3.32 -10.30
C GLU A 107 -2.75 -4.60 -9.47
N PHE A 108 -3.48 -4.69 -8.35
CA PHE A 108 -3.51 -5.93 -7.58
C PHE A 108 -4.40 -6.96 -8.27
N ASP A 109 -4.18 -8.24 -7.96
CA ASP A 109 -5.07 -9.31 -8.40
C ASP A 109 -6.50 -9.10 -7.87
N ALA A 110 -7.48 -9.67 -8.57
CA ALA A 110 -8.91 -9.49 -8.28
C ALA A 110 -9.28 -9.85 -6.83
N ASN A 111 -8.63 -10.85 -6.24
CA ASN A 111 -8.90 -11.28 -4.87
C ASN A 111 -8.38 -10.24 -3.87
N THR A 112 -7.17 -9.73 -4.08
CA THR A 112 -6.62 -8.63 -3.27
C THR A 112 -7.46 -7.35 -3.40
N GLN A 113 -7.96 -7.03 -4.59
CA GLN A 113 -8.86 -5.89 -4.80
C GLN A 113 -10.17 -6.03 -4.01
N PHE A 114 -10.75 -7.23 -3.98
CA PHE A 114 -11.90 -7.52 -3.12
C PHE A 114 -11.55 -7.29 -1.66
N CYS A 115 -10.45 -7.88 -1.18
CA CYS A 115 -10.05 -7.80 0.23
C CYS A 115 -9.82 -6.35 0.69
N LEU A 116 -9.22 -5.51 -0.15
CA LEU A 116 -9.00 -4.09 0.13
C LEU A 116 -10.31 -3.33 0.37
N VAL A 117 -11.30 -3.54 -0.51
CA VAL A 117 -12.61 -2.89 -0.36
C VAL A 117 -13.34 -3.44 0.86
N TRP A 118 -13.38 -4.76 1.01
CA TRP A 118 -14.03 -5.41 2.15
C TRP A 118 -13.41 -4.98 3.48
N PHE A 119 -12.09 -4.94 3.58
CA PHE A 119 -11.39 -4.53 4.80
C PHE A 119 -11.64 -3.06 5.15
N ASN A 120 -11.68 -2.16 4.16
CA ASN A 120 -12.00 -0.76 4.41
C ASN A 120 -13.43 -0.57 4.98
N GLU A 121 -14.39 -1.37 4.51
CA GLU A 121 -15.80 -1.27 4.90
C GLU A 121 -16.14 -2.06 6.16
N GLN A 122 -15.70 -3.31 6.26
CA GLN A 122 -16.07 -4.29 7.29
C GLN A 122 -14.93 -4.64 8.25
N GLY A 123 -13.69 -4.23 7.95
CA GLY A 123 -12.51 -4.70 8.67
C GLY A 123 -12.41 -6.23 8.65
N TRP A 124 -12.11 -6.82 9.81
CA TRP A 124 -12.06 -8.28 10.01
C TRP A 124 -13.43 -8.90 10.35
N THR A 125 -14.50 -8.11 10.42
CA THR A 125 -15.80 -8.60 10.88
C THR A 125 -16.54 -9.36 9.78
N ALA A 126 -17.50 -10.19 10.18
CA ALA A 126 -18.36 -10.91 9.26
C ALA A 126 -19.43 -9.98 8.67
N GLY A 127 -19.64 -10.09 7.36
CA GLY A 127 -20.68 -9.40 6.61
C GLY A 127 -21.55 -10.35 5.81
N ASP A 128 -22.57 -9.80 5.16
CA ASP A 128 -23.57 -10.55 4.41
C ASP A 128 -23.00 -11.13 3.10
N PHE A 129 -23.32 -12.40 2.81
CA PHE A 129 -22.86 -13.07 1.58
C PHE A 129 -23.35 -12.37 0.31
N GLY A 130 -24.57 -11.83 0.28
CA GLY A 130 -25.10 -11.13 -0.88
C GLY A 130 -24.29 -9.87 -1.22
N MET A 131 -23.89 -9.11 -0.20
CA MET A 131 -22.99 -7.97 -0.37
C MET A 131 -21.61 -8.41 -0.88
N ALA A 132 -21.06 -9.49 -0.31
CA ALA A 132 -19.79 -10.07 -0.75
C ALA A 132 -19.84 -10.56 -2.21
N ASP A 133 -20.92 -11.22 -2.63
CA ASP A 133 -21.09 -11.72 -3.99
C ASP A 133 -21.18 -10.58 -5.02
N VAL A 134 -21.91 -9.51 -4.71
CA VAL A 134 -21.97 -8.31 -5.56
C VAL A 134 -20.58 -7.68 -5.71
N LEU A 135 -19.85 -7.52 -4.61
CA LEU A 135 -18.50 -6.97 -4.64
C LEU A 135 -17.51 -7.86 -5.40
N ALA A 136 -17.53 -9.18 -5.16
CA ALA A 136 -16.66 -10.14 -5.82
C ALA A 136 -16.84 -10.12 -7.35
N ARG A 137 -18.09 -10.11 -7.82
CA ARG A 137 -18.40 -10.01 -9.26
C ARG A 137 -17.93 -8.69 -9.85
N ALA A 138 -18.09 -7.58 -9.14
CA ALA A 138 -17.61 -6.27 -9.58
C ALA A 138 -16.07 -6.21 -9.73
N LYS A 139 -15.34 -7.04 -8.98
CA LYS A 139 -13.87 -7.17 -9.08
C LYS A 139 -13.41 -8.28 -10.02
N GLY A 140 -14.31 -9.01 -10.67
CA GLY A 140 -13.97 -10.09 -11.60
C GLY A 140 -13.56 -11.40 -10.90
N THR A 141 -14.02 -11.63 -9.68
CA THR A 141 -13.82 -12.88 -8.92
C THR A 141 -15.16 -13.44 -8.42
N SER A 142 -15.13 -14.43 -7.52
CA SER A 142 -16.29 -15.01 -6.85
C SER A 142 -15.99 -15.29 -5.38
N VAL A 143 -17.02 -15.38 -4.54
CA VAL A 143 -16.85 -15.74 -3.12
C VAL A 143 -16.19 -17.12 -2.95
N ASN A 144 -16.51 -18.08 -3.82
CA ASN A 144 -15.84 -19.37 -3.82
C ASN A 144 -14.37 -19.25 -4.21
N GLY A 145 -14.04 -18.47 -5.26
CA GLY A 145 -12.65 -18.24 -5.65
C GLY A 145 -11.81 -17.54 -4.57
N LEU A 146 -12.42 -16.64 -3.79
CA LEU A 146 -11.80 -16.02 -2.61
C LEU A 146 -11.57 -17.02 -1.48
N LYS A 147 -12.52 -17.93 -1.26
CA LYS A 147 -12.40 -18.99 -0.26
C LYS A 147 -11.33 -20.01 -0.65
N ASP A 148 -11.31 -20.41 -1.92
CA ASP A 148 -10.36 -21.37 -2.47
C ASP A 148 -8.93 -20.80 -2.48
N SER A 149 -8.78 -19.47 -2.60
CA SER A 149 -7.50 -18.78 -2.45
C SER A 149 -7.16 -18.43 -1.00
N GLY A 150 -7.85 -19.01 -0.01
CA GLY A 150 -7.49 -18.87 1.40
C GLY A 150 -7.59 -17.46 2.00
N VAL A 151 -8.28 -16.49 1.38
CA VAL A 151 -8.34 -15.10 1.93
C VAL A 151 -9.60 -14.81 2.73
N VAL A 152 -10.67 -15.60 2.54
CA VAL A 152 -11.94 -15.45 3.26
C VAL A 152 -12.44 -16.77 3.84
N GLU A 153 -13.17 -16.68 4.95
CA GLU A 153 -14.12 -17.70 5.36
C GLU A 153 -15.50 -17.33 4.82
N ALA A 154 -16.12 -18.26 4.09
CA ALA A 154 -17.51 -18.15 3.64
C ALA A 154 -18.30 -19.40 4.05
N ALA A 155 -19.25 -19.20 4.96
CA ALA A 155 -20.12 -20.24 5.52
C ALA A 155 -21.42 -19.62 6.06
N SER A 156 -22.51 -20.39 6.08
CA SER A 156 -23.77 -20.00 6.76
C SER A 156 -24.34 -18.61 6.39
N GLY A 157 -24.16 -18.18 5.14
CA GLY A 157 -24.65 -16.88 4.65
C GLY A 157 -23.80 -15.67 5.05
N ILE A 158 -22.65 -15.89 5.69
CA ILE A 158 -21.70 -14.83 6.06
C ILE A 158 -20.36 -15.00 5.35
N VAL A 159 -19.66 -13.88 5.19
CA VAL A 159 -18.29 -13.81 4.63
C VAL A 159 -17.44 -12.93 5.54
N ARG A 160 -16.21 -13.34 5.82
CA ARG A 160 -15.20 -12.53 6.54
C ARG A 160 -13.80 -12.79 6.02
N LEU A 161 -12.90 -11.83 6.17
CA LEU A 161 -11.48 -12.02 5.88
C LEU A 161 -10.81 -12.88 6.96
N LEU A 162 -9.82 -13.68 6.56
CA LEU A 162 -8.96 -14.39 7.50
C LEU A 162 -7.90 -13.45 8.10
N LYS A 163 -7.75 -13.49 9.43
CA LYS A 163 -6.72 -12.76 10.15
C LYS A 163 -5.36 -13.45 10.01
N PRO A 164 -4.23 -12.71 10.19
CA PRO A 164 -2.88 -13.28 10.10
C PRO A 164 -2.67 -14.57 10.89
N GLY A 165 -3.18 -14.65 12.12
CA GLY A 165 -3.02 -15.84 12.97
C GLY A 165 -3.88 -17.05 12.58
N GLU A 166 -4.78 -16.91 11.60
CA GLU A 166 -5.63 -17.99 11.10
C GLU A 166 -5.02 -18.69 9.88
N TYR A 167 -3.97 -18.10 9.28
CA TYR A 167 -3.28 -18.69 8.13
C TYR A 167 -2.45 -19.92 8.55
N PRO A 168 -2.37 -20.97 7.70
CA PRO A 168 -1.62 -22.19 8.01
C PRO A 168 -0.14 -21.95 8.27
N SER A 169 0.42 -22.60 9.29
CA SER A 169 1.81 -22.39 9.70
C SER A 169 2.85 -23.10 8.82
N ASP A 170 2.39 -24.12 8.09
CA ASP A 170 3.09 -24.94 7.11
C ASP A 170 2.90 -24.46 5.66
N TRP A 171 2.24 -23.30 5.46
CA TRP A 171 2.06 -22.70 4.14
C TRP A 171 3.41 -22.40 3.46
N THR A 172 3.49 -22.67 2.16
CA THR A 172 4.63 -22.39 1.29
C THR A 172 4.14 -21.87 -0.06
N ALA A 173 4.85 -20.90 -0.63
CA ALA A 173 4.46 -20.30 -1.91
C ALA A 173 4.53 -21.31 -3.07
N GLU A 174 5.36 -22.34 -2.96
CA GLU A 174 5.57 -23.36 -3.98
C GLU A 174 4.40 -24.35 -4.09
N GLN A 175 3.63 -24.51 -3.01
CA GLN A 175 2.50 -25.43 -2.96
C GLN A 175 1.16 -24.76 -3.27
N ASP A 176 1.18 -23.43 -3.44
CA ASP A 176 0.00 -22.62 -3.67
C ASP A 176 0.06 -21.91 -5.02
N ASN A 177 -0.73 -22.41 -5.97
CA ASN A 177 -0.80 -21.86 -7.32
C ASN A 177 -1.73 -20.65 -7.44
N ASN A 178 -2.41 -20.25 -6.37
CA ASN A 178 -3.38 -19.17 -6.37
C ASN A 178 -3.26 -18.30 -5.12
N THR A 179 -2.06 -17.81 -4.84
CA THR A 179 -1.81 -16.86 -3.76
C THR A 179 -2.23 -15.46 -4.20
N PRO A 180 -3.16 -14.75 -3.56
CA PRO A 180 -3.32 -13.32 -3.79
C PRO A 180 -2.20 -12.54 -3.09
N VAL A 181 -1.88 -11.32 -3.54
CA VAL A 181 -0.94 -10.45 -2.79
C VAL A 181 -1.39 -10.24 -1.34
N TRP A 182 -2.71 -10.23 -1.10
CA TRP A 182 -3.31 -10.22 0.23
C TRP A 182 -2.87 -11.38 1.12
N GLU A 183 -2.92 -12.62 0.61
CA GLU A 183 -2.50 -13.80 1.38
C GLU A 183 -1.00 -13.76 1.64
N ALA A 184 -0.20 -13.52 0.60
CA ALA A 184 1.26 -13.44 0.71
C ALA A 184 1.70 -12.47 1.81
N LEU A 185 1.09 -11.27 1.85
CA LEU A 185 1.37 -10.26 2.87
C LEU A 185 1.04 -10.77 4.28
N HIS A 186 -0.15 -11.34 4.49
CA HIS A 186 -0.56 -11.76 5.84
C HIS A 186 0.16 -13.03 6.30
N GLN A 187 0.58 -13.91 5.38
CA GLN A 187 1.50 -15.02 5.67
C GLN A 187 2.88 -14.51 6.11
N MET A 188 3.42 -13.48 5.45
CA MET A 188 4.67 -12.85 5.87
C MET A 188 4.56 -12.17 7.23
N ILE A 189 3.44 -11.47 7.52
CA ILE A 189 3.19 -10.89 8.86
C ILE A 189 3.16 -11.99 9.93
N ARG A 190 2.46 -13.10 9.67
CA ARG A 190 2.41 -14.24 10.59
C ARG A 190 3.81 -14.81 10.83
N ALA A 191 4.56 -15.12 9.78
CA ALA A 191 5.91 -15.67 9.88
C ALA A 191 6.88 -14.73 10.61
N LEU A 192 6.82 -13.43 10.32
CA LEU A 192 7.64 -12.41 10.98
C LEU A 192 7.36 -12.37 12.49
N ARG A 193 6.09 -12.38 12.89
CA ARG A 193 5.70 -12.33 14.31
C ARG A 193 6.05 -13.60 15.07
N GLU A 194 5.95 -14.77 14.44
CA GLU A 194 6.20 -16.05 15.09
C GLU A 194 7.69 -16.43 15.13
N LYS A 195 8.43 -16.13 14.07
CA LYS A 195 9.77 -16.69 13.82
C LYS A 195 10.81 -15.67 13.34
N GLY A 196 10.43 -14.39 13.21
CA GLY A 196 11.34 -13.31 12.86
C GLY A 196 11.63 -13.17 11.36
N GLU A 197 12.56 -12.27 11.04
CA GLU A 197 12.87 -11.82 9.67
C GLU A 197 13.32 -12.98 8.77
N SER A 198 14.09 -13.93 9.30
CA SER A 198 14.58 -15.08 8.53
C SER A 198 13.43 -15.94 7.99
N ALA A 199 12.37 -16.18 8.77
CA ALA A 199 11.24 -16.99 8.33
C ALA A 199 10.36 -16.24 7.32
N ALA A 200 10.18 -14.93 7.48
CA ALA A 200 9.50 -14.11 6.48
C ALA A 200 10.32 -14.01 5.18
N GLY A 201 11.66 -13.95 5.28
CA GLY A 201 12.58 -13.98 4.14
C GLY A 201 12.54 -15.31 3.39
N ASP A 202 12.46 -16.43 4.11
CA ASP A 202 12.26 -17.76 3.51
C ASP A 202 10.97 -17.82 2.67
N LEU A 203 9.86 -17.27 3.17
CA LEU A 203 8.62 -17.17 2.39
C LEU A 203 8.80 -16.28 1.16
N LEU A 204 9.47 -15.12 1.30
CA LEU A 204 9.71 -14.21 0.19
C LEU A 204 10.59 -14.85 -0.90
N ALA A 205 11.57 -15.67 -0.52
CA ALA A 205 12.44 -16.39 -1.47
C ALA A 205 11.68 -17.37 -2.37
N GLY A 206 10.55 -17.90 -1.90
CA GLY A 206 9.63 -18.74 -2.68
C GLY A 206 8.71 -17.94 -3.61
N MET A 207 8.61 -16.62 -3.43
CA MET A 207 7.78 -15.72 -4.25
C MET A 207 8.45 -14.35 -4.52
N PRO A 208 9.66 -14.33 -5.08
CA PRO A 208 10.44 -13.10 -5.25
C PRO A 208 9.72 -12.04 -6.11
N GLN A 209 8.93 -12.47 -7.09
CA GLN A 209 8.11 -11.60 -7.93
C GLN A 209 7.00 -10.86 -7.17
N ARG A 210 6.71 -11.24 -5.92
CA ARG A 210 5.71 -10.61 -5.06
C ARG A 210 6.29 -9.60 -4.09
N ALA A 211 7.62 -9.45 -4.01
CA ALA A 211 8.27 -8.52 -3.10
C ALA A 211 7.69 -7.11 -3.18
N GLU A 212 7.73 -6.50 -4.36
CA GLU A 212 7.22 -5.15 -4.59
C GLU A 212 5.71 -5.04 -4.35
N PRO A 213 4.83 -5.92 -4.93
CA PRO A 213 3.40 -5.88 -4.62
C PRO A 213 3.07 -6.01 -3.14
N VAL A 214 3.74 -6.90 -2.39
CA VAL A 214 3.52 -7.06 -0.94
C VAL A 214 3.93 -5.81 -0.20
N ARG A 215 5.08 -5.24 -0.52
CA ARG A 215 5.55 -3.99 0.08
C ARG A 215 4.56 -2.86 -0.16
N ASN A 216 4.12 -2.67 -1.40
CA ASN A 216 3.14 -1.64 -1.76
C ASN A 216 1.81 -1.85 -1.02
N LEU A 217 1.35 -3.09 -0.91
CA LEU A 217 0.14 -3.41 -0.15
C LEU A 217 0.29 -3.11 1.35
N ALA A 218 1.46 -3.36 1.94
CA ALA A 218 1.72 -3.07 3.35
C ALA A 218 1.64 -1.58 3.66
N TYR A 219 2.29 -0.73 2.85
CA TYR A 219 2.21 0.72 2.99
C TYR A 219 0.76 1.21 2.88
N ARG A 220 0.01 0.71 1.89
CA ARG A 220 -1.38 1.08 1.70
C ARG A 220 -2.27 0.71 2.89
N LEU A 221 -2.13 -0.53 3.39
CA LEU A 221 -2.90 -1.00 4.54
C LEU A 221 -2.55 -0.26 5.81
N TYR A 222 -1.27 0.06 6.02
CA TYR A 222 -0.85 0.93 7.11
C TYR A 222 -1.54 2.30 7.04
N THR A 223 -1.46 2.99 5.90
CA THR A 223 -2.10 4.31 5.72
C THR A 223 -3.62 4.24 5.91
N LEU A 224 -4.26 3.17 5.44
CA LEU A 224 -5.69 2.95 5.65
C LEU A 224 -6.01 2.82 7.16
N CYS A 225 -5.27 1.98 7.88
CA CYS A 225 -5.47 1.76 9.31
C CYS A 225 -5.23 3.03 10.12
N GLU A 226 -4.20 3.82 9.81
CA GLU A 226 -3.94 5.11 10.45
C GLU A 226 -5.12 6.08 10.27
N ARG A 227 -5.64 6.21 9.03
CA ARG A 227 -6.80 7.06 8.75
C ARG A 227 -8.07 6.63 9.49
N LYS A 228 -8.23 5.32 9.71
CA LYS A 228 -9.37 4.74 10.44
C LYS A 228 -9.17 4.70 11.96
N GLY A 229 -7.98 5.03 12.46
CA GLY A 229 -7.62 4.90 13.88
C GLY A 229 -7.48 3.45 14.35
N TRP A 230 -7.23 2.50 13.43
CA TRP A 230 -7.08 1.08 13.71
C TRP A 230 -5.63 0.74 14.11
N ALA A 231 -5.17 1.28 15.25
CA ALA A 231 -3.77 1.22 15.67
C ALA A 231 -3.23 -0.22 15.84
N GLU A 232 -4.05 -1.13 16.35
CA GLU A 232 -3.67 -2.55 16.53
C GLU A 232 -3.40 -3.25 15.19
N GLU A 233 -4.20 -2.92 14.16
CA GLU A 233 -4.05 -3.49 12.82
C GLU A 233 -2.86 -2.86 12.09
N ALA A 234 -2.68 -1.53 12.22
CA ALA A 234 -1.54 -0.79 11.67
C ALA A 234 -0.19 -1.37 12.12
N ARG A 235 -0.12 -1.90 13.36
CA ARG A 235 1.12 -2.45 13.93
C ARG A 235 1.73 -3.54 13.07
N GLY A 236 0.94 -4.47 12.54
CA GLY A 236 1.47 -5.59 11.73
C GLY A 236 2.06 -5.13 10.42
N TYR A 237 1.41 -4.18 9.76
CA TYR A 237 1.91 -3.58 8.53
C TYR A 237 3.19 -2.77 8.79
N ASN A 238 3.24 -2.00 9.88
CA ASN A 238 4.43 -1.24 10.25
C ASN A 238 5.64 -2.13 10.59
N GLU A 239 5.41 -3.22 11.35
CA GLU A 239 6.43 -4.23 11.66
C GLU A 239 7.01 -4.82 10.38
N LEU A 240 6.16 -5.24 9.44
CA LEU A 240 6.59 -5.79 8.15
C LEU A 240 7.43 -4.79 7.35
N ILE A 241 6.99 -3.54 7.27
CA ILE A 241 7.71 -2.49 6.53
C ILE A 241 9.06 -2.18 7.17
N THR A 242 9.11 -2.11 8.51
CA THR A 242 10.35 -1.80 9.24
C THR A 242 11.39 -2.91 9.08
N SER A 243 10.96 -4.16 9.11
CA SER A 243 11.82 -5.34 8.93
C SER A 243 12.13 -5.67 7.47
N TRP A 244 11.63 -4.90 6.50
CA TRP A 244 11.67 -5.26 5.09
C TRP A 244 13.09 -5.52 4.57
N THR A 245 14.05 -4.65 4.89
CA THR A 245 15.45 -4.82 4.48
C THR A 245 16.07 -6.11 5.00
N GLY A 246 15.76 -6.49 6.25
CA GLY A 246 16.24 -7.75 6.84
C GLY A 246 15.59 -8.97 6.21
N ILE A 247 14.30 -8.87 5.87
CA ILE A 247 13.54 -9.91 5.15
C ILE A 247 14.10 -10.11 3.74
N GLU A 248 14.37 -9.03 2.99
CA GLU A 248 14.99 -9.10 1.66
C GLU A 248 16.39 -9.73 1.71
N ALA A 249 17.21 -9.32 2.68
CA ALA A 249 18.53 -9.92 2.88
C ALA A 249 18.43 -11.43 3.16
N ALA A 250 17.55 -11.86 4.06
CA ALA A 250 17.32 -13.27 4.35
C ALA A 250 16.79 -14.04 3.12
N SER A 251 15.91 -13.42 2.32
CA SER A 251 15.41 -13.99 1.06
C SER A 251 16.55 -14.23 0.06
N HIS A 252 17.45 -13.27 -0.08
CA HIS A 252 18.62 -13.40 -0.95
C HIS A 252 19.61 -14.47 -0.44
N GLU A 253 19.85 -14.55 0.87
CA GLU A 253 20.71 -15.58 1.48
C GLU A 253 20.16 -17.00 1.29
N LYS A 254 18.83 -17.16 1.38
CA LYS A 254 18.16 -18.44 1.11
C LYS A 254 18.31 -18.90 -0.34
N GLY A 255 18.39 -17.94 -1.26
CA GLY A 255 18.39 -18.16 -2.70
C GLY A 255 16.98 -18.19 -3.26
N HIS A 256 16.73 -17.41 -4.32
CA HIS A 256 15.42 -17.32 -4.93
C HIS A 256 15.08 -18.60 -5.70
N TYR A 257 13.84 -19.07 -5.56
CA TYR A 257 13.34 -20.23 -6.29
C TYR A 257 13.50 -20.03 -7.81
N GLY A 258 14.05 -21.05 -8.49
CA GLY A 258 14.32 -21.01 -9.94
C GLY A 258 15.64 -20.34 -10.36
N SER A 259 16.44 -19.83 -9.43
CA SER A 259 17.81 -19.38 -9.73
C SER A 259 18.76 -20.57 -9.87
N GLN A 260 19.59 -20.58 -10.93
CA GLN A 260 20.70 -21.55 -11.05
C GLN A 260 21.76 -21.23 -9.99
N ALA A 261 21.66 -21.85 -8.83
CA ALA A 261 22.73 -21.82 -7.84
C ALA A 261 23.91 -22.66 -8.38
N ILE A 262 24.91 -21.94 -8.94
CA ILE A 262 26.33 -22.30 -9.05
C ILE A 262 26.65 -23.69 -9.67
N LEU A 263 27.13 -23.67 -10.92
CA LEU A 263 27.97 -24.74 -11.46
C LEU A 263 29.24 -24.86 -10.60
N ASN A 264 29.33 -25.91 -9.80
CA ASN A 264 30.61 -26.33 -9.22
C ASN A 264 31.53 -26.76 -10.37
N ILE A 265 32.51 -25.91 -10.70
CA ILE A 265 33.68 -26.26 -11.52
C ILE A 265 34.85 -26.51 -10.58
#